data_AF-A0A6M1YM60-F1
#
_entry.id   AF-A0A6M1YM60-F1
#
_cell.length_a   1.000
_cell.length_b   1.000
_cell.length_c   1.000
_cell.angle_alpha   90.00
_cell.angle_beta   90.00
_cell.angle_gamma   90.00
#
_symmetry.space_group_name_H-M   'P 1'
#
loop_
_entity.id
_entity.type
_entity.pdbx_description
1 polymer ?
#
loop_
_entity_poly.entity_id
_entity_poly.type
_entity_poly.pdbx_seq_one_letter_code
_entity_poly.pdbx_strand_id
1 'polypeptide(L)'
;MIEDKKQFEKEIVQLFQNELMISENNFKARNIKLKSFELEIIKKNNEDYTSEVRSYFLKNDDIIGIIECFIFYDGHPEATKTEFRKWFIEEIDHILKEGD
;
A
#
# COMPACT_ATOMS: atom_id res chain seq x y z
N MET A 1 0.94 18.88 13.85
CA MET A 1 1.32 17.53 14.34
C MET A 1 0.36 16.45 13.87
N ILE A 2 -0.90 16.38 14.32
CA ILE A 2 -1.85 15.34 13.84
C ILE A 2 -2.38 15.63 12.43
N GLU A 3 -2.65 16.89 12.10
CA GLU A 3 -3.11 17.28 10.75
C GLU A 3 -2.05 16.96 9.69
N ASP A 4 -0.77 17.20 10.00
CA ASP A 4 0.36 16.87 9.12
C ASP A 4 0.48 15.36 8.89
N LYS A 5 0.30 14.53 9.94
CA LYS A 5 0.29 13.06 9.82
C LYS A 5 -0.84 12.58 8.89
N LYS A 6 -2.07 13.09 9.09
CA LYS A 6 -3.22 12.75 8.24
C LYS A 6 -3.03 13.19 6.79
N GLN A 7 -2.40 14.35 6.57
CA GLN A 7 -2.09 14.82 5.23
C GLN A 7 -1.03 13.94 4.56
N PHE A 8 0.03 13.59 5.28
CA PHE A 8 1.07 12.68 4.80
C PHE A 8 0.49 11.30 4.41
N GLU A 9 -0.38 10.73 5.25
CA GLU A 9 -1.07 9.47 4.93
C GLU A 9 -1.88 9.54 3.65
N LYS A 10 -2.67 10.60 3.49
CA LYS A 10 -3.44 10.80 2.25
C LYS A 10 -2.53 10.85 1.04
N GLU A 11 -1.37 11.48 1.15
CA GLU A 11 -0.40 11.55 0.08
C GLU A 11 0.19 10.16 -0.25
N ILE A 12 0.55 9.36 0.76
CA ILE A 12 1.04 8.00 0.56
C ILE A 12 -0.04 7.08 -0.03
N VAL A 13 -1.25 7.13 0.51
CA VAL A 13 -2.40 6.36 0.01
C VAL A 13 -2.71 6.71 -1.45
N GLN A 14 -2.78 7.99 -1.78
CA GLN A 14 -3.01 8.44 -3.15
C GLN A 14 -1.90 7.98 -4.08
N LEU A 15 -0.66 8.02 -3.61
CA LEU A 15 0.51 7.56 -4.35
C LEU A 15 0.38 6.06 -4.67
N PHE A 16 0.08 5.21 -3.69
CA PHE A 16 -0.11 3.78 -3.91
C PHE A 16 -1.28 3.49 -4.85
N GLN A 17 -2.42 4.19 -4.69
CA GLN A 17 -3.56 4.05 -5.59
C GLN A 17 -3.22 4.39 -7.04
N ASN A 18 -2.38 5.43 -7.26
CA ASN A 18 -1.93 5.79 -8.60
C ASN A 18 -1.06 4.69 -9.22
N GLU A 19 -0.12 4.11 -8.46
CA GLU A 19 0.74 3.03 -8.97
C GLU A 19 -0.06 1.75 -9.28
N LEU A 20 -1.05 1.42 -8.45
CA LEU A 20 -2.00 0.32 -8.74
C LEU A 20 -2.79 0.57 -10.02
N MET A 21 -3.24 1.81 -10.25
CA MET A 21 -3.98 2.19 -11.46
C MET A 21 -3.12 2.10 -12.72
N ILE A 22 -1.86 2.56 -12.65
CA ILE A 22 -0.89 2.42 -13.74
C ILE A 22 -0.66 0.94 -14.08
N SER A 23 -0.69 0.06 -13.08
CA SER A 23 -0.42 -1.37 -13.21
C SER A 23 -1.66 -2.21 -13.56
N GLU A 24 -2.84 -1.61 -13.63
CA GLU A 24 -4.12 -2.31 -13.78
C GLU A 24 -4.16 -3.19 -15.05
N ASN A 25 -3.61 -2.70 -16.17
CA ASN A 25 -3.54 -3.46 -17.41
C ASN A 25 -2.62 -4.68 -17.31
N ASN A 26 -1.54 -4.58 -16.53
CA ASN A 26 -0.62 -5.70 -16.29
C ASN A 26 -1.29 -6.79 -15.44
N PHE A 27 -2.03 -6.40 -14.40
CA PHE A 27 -2.82 -7.33 -13.60
C PHE A 27 -3.87 -8.05 -14.44
N LYS A 28 -4.63 -7.31 -15.28
CA LYS A 28 -5.64 -7.89 -16.19
C LYS A 28 -5.02 -8.91 -17.16
N ALA A 29 -3.87 -8.60 -17.75
CA ALA A 29 -3.19 -9.50 -18.68
C ALA A 29 -2.78 -10.84 -18.03
N ARG A 30 -2.57 -10.86 -16.70
CA ARG A 30 -2.16 -12.03 -15.92
C ARG A 30 -3.29 -12.68 -15.12
N ASN A 31 -4.54 -12.22 -15.31
CA ASN A 31 -5.70 -12.64 -14.51
C ASN A 31 -5.51 -12.45 -12.99
N ILE A 32 -4.79 -11.40 -12.61
CA ILE A 32 -4.60 -10.99 -11.23
C ILE A 32 -5.67 -9.94 -10.88
N LYS A 33 -6.30 -10.07 -9.71
CA LYS A 33 -7.31 -9.15 -9.19
C LYS A 33 -6.83 -8.53 -7.88
N LEU A 34 -6.92 -7.21 -7.77
CA LEU A 34 -6.83 -6.52 -6.48
C LEU A 34 -8.14 -6.75 -5.71
N LYS A 35 -8.08 -7.44 -4.57
CA LYS A 35 -9.26 -7.74 -3.74
C LYS A 35 -9.63 -6.56 -2.85
N SER A 36 -8.65 -6.00 -2.14
CA SER A 36 -8.84 -4.83 -1.30
C SER A 36 -7.56 -4.01 -1.18
N PHE A 37 -7.75 -2.73 -0.86
CA PHE A 37 -6.73 -1.76 -0.51
C PHE A 37 -7.24 -1.03 0.73
N GLU A 38 -6.61 -1.25 1.87
CA GLU A 38 -7.13 -0.84 3.18
C GLU A 38 -6.07 -0.03 3.90
N LEU A 39 -6.46 1.15 4.43
CA LEU A 39 -5.67 1.92 5.38
C LEU A 39 -6.21 1.62 6.78
N GLU A 40 -5.41 0.97 7.61
CA GLU A 40 -5.70 0.73 9.01
C GLU A 40 -5.00 1.78 9.88
N ILE A 41 -5.68 2.19 10.95
CA ILE A 41 -5.25 3.26 11.85
C ILE A 41 -5.48 2.85 13.29
N ILE A 42 -4.42 2.85 14.09
CA ILE A 42 -4.42 2.51 15.51
C ILE A 42 -4.09 3.77 16.32
N LYS A 43 -4.81 3.98 17.43
CA LYS A 43 -4.66 5.15 18.32
C LYS A 43 -4.78 6.51 17.57
N LYS A 44 -5.79 6.65 16.69
CA LYS A 44 -5.99 7.77 15.74
C LYS A 44 -5.79 9.21 16.26
N ASN A 45 -6.01 9.42 17.55
CA ASN A 45 -5.98 10.73 18.20
C ASN A 45 -4.85 10.86 19.25
N ASN A 46 -3.83 10.01 19.17
CA ASN A 46 -2.66 10.01 20.07
C ASN A 46 -1.39 10.39 19.30
N GLU A 47 -0.32 10.77 20.01
CA GLU A 47 1.01 10.95 19.44
C GLU A 47 1.61 9.62 18.98
N ASP A 48 1.42 8.53 19.76
CA ASP A 48 1.85 7.13 19.51
C ASP A 48 1.02 6.41 18.43
N TYR A 49 0.58 7.18 17.45
CA TYR A 49 -0.29 6.76 16.38
C TYR A 49 0.43 5.80 15.42
N THR A 50 -0.25 4.73 15.00
CA THR A 50 0.25 3.80 13.98
C THR A 50 -0.74 3.74 12.82
N SER A 51 -0.24 3.77 11.59
CA SER A 51 -1.05 3.49 10.39
C SER A 51 -0.34 2.56 9.43
N GLU A 52 -1.11 1.70 8.79
CA GLU A 52 -0.62 0.73 7.82
C GLU A 52 -1.53 0.67 6.60
N VAL A 53 -0.96 0.37 5.45
CA VAL A 53 -1.71 0.02 4.24
C VAL A 53 -1.53 -1.47 3.97
N ARG A 54 -2.64 -2.14 3.64
CA ARG A 54 -2.64 -3.54 3.20
C ARG A 54 -3.39 -3.70 1.88
N SER A 55 -2.80 -4.44 0.95
CA SER A 55 -3.38 -4.75 -0.35
C SER A 55 -3.28 -6.24 -0.65
N TYR A 56 -4.37 -6.86 -1.09
CA TYR A 56 -4.42 -8.30 -1.37
C TYR A 56 -4.63 -8.57 -2.86
N PHE A 57 -3.84 -9.50 -3.41
CA PHE A 57 -3.89 -9.86 -4.82
C PHE A 57 -4.29 -11.32 -4.98
N LEU A 58 -5.25 -11.56 -5.85
CA LEU A 58 -5.81 -12.88 -6.13
C LEU A 58 -5.53 -13.32 -7.56
N LYS A 59 -5.31 -14.62 -7.79
CA LYS A 59 -5.36 -15.27 -9.11
C LYS A 59 -6.22 -16.51 -8.96
N ASN A 60 -7.26 -16.65 -9.80
CA ASN A 60 -8.23 -17.75 -9.70
C ASN A 60 -8.84 -17.94 -8.29
N ASP A 61 -9.10 -16.83 -7.59
CA ASP A 61 -9.64 -16.75 -6.22
C ASP A 61 -8.67 -17.19 -5.10
N ASP A 62 -7.46 -17.64 -5.43
CA ASP A 62 -6.38 -17.87 -4.47
C ASP A 62 -5.57 -16.60 -4.22
N ILE A 63 -5.17 -16.36 -2.97
CA ILE A 63 -4.25 -15.26 -2.62
C ILE A 63 -2.87 -15.62 -3.16
N ILE A 64 -2.36 -14.79 -4.07
CA ILE A 64 -1.00 -14.93 -4.60
C ILE A 64 -0.02 -14.00 -3.90
N GLY A 65 -0.50 -12.90 -3.33
CA GLY A 65 0.37 -12.05 -2.53
C GLY A 65 -0.36 -10.93 -1.82
N ILE A 66 0.36 -10.35 -0.86
CA ILE A 66 -0.12 -9.32 0.05
C ILE A 66 0.98 -8.26 0.13
N ILE A 67 0.63 -7.01 -0.13
CA ILE A 67 1.52 -5.87 0.11
C ILE A 67 1.07 -5.21 1.41
N GLU A 68 1.95 -5.16 2.40
CA GLU A 68 1.69 -4.58 3.72
C GLU A 68 2.81 -3.61 4.11
N CYS A 69 2.45 -2.43 4.61
CA CYS A 69 3.41 -1.39 4.96
C CYS A 69 2.90 -0.46 6.06
N PHE A 70 3.71 -0.23 7.08
CA PHE A 70 3.47 0.85 8.03
C PHE A 70 3.84 2.21 7.40
N ILE A 71 2.89 3.15 7.42
CA ILE A 71 3.16 4.56 7.07
C ILE A 71 3.73 5.27 8.30
N PHE A 72 3.09 5.07 9.45
CA PHE A 72 3.56 5.53 10.75
C PHE A 72 3.62 4.35 11.73
N TYR A 73 4.65 4.30 12.54
CA TYR A 73 4.77 3.39 13.68
C TYR A 73 5.18 4.17 14.93
N ASP A 74 4.41 4.01 16.00
CA ASP A 74 4.61 4.71 17.28
C ASP A 74 4.78 6.24 17.11
N GLY A 75 3.99 6.82 16.21
CA GLY A 75 3.99 8.25 15.94
C GLY A 75 5.06 8.75 14.97
N HIS A 76 5.95 7.89 14.49
CA HIS A 76 7.06 8.24 13.59
C HIS A 76 6.81 7.72 12.18
N PRO A 77 7.13 8.52 11.13
CA PRO A 77 7.02 8.04 9.76
C PRO A 77 8.11 7.01 9.49
N GLU A 78 7.74 5.87 8.91
CA GLU A 78 8.70 4.79 8.64
C GLU A 78 9.65 5.13 7.48
N ALA A 79 9.20 5.94 6.52
CA ALA A 79 9.97 6.32 5.36
C ALA A 79 9.52 7.65 4.75
N THR A 80 10.28 8.13 3.77
CA THR A 80 9.89 9.26 2.93
C THR A 80 8.92 8.82 1.81
N LYS A 81 8.20 9.79 1.22
CA LYS A 81 7.30 9.51 0.07
C LYS A 81 8.00 8.84 -1.10
N THR A 82 9.25 9.24 -1.37
CA THR A 82 10.05 8.68 -2.47
C THR A 82 10.41 7.23 -2.20
N GLU A 83 10.77 6.90 -0.96
CA GLU A 83 11.09 5.53 -0.54
C GLU A 83 9.86 4.64 -0.58
N PHE A 84 8.72 5.09 -0.05
CA PHE A 84 7.45 4.38 -0.15
C PHE A 84 7.09 4.07 -1.60
N ARG A 85 7.21 5.07 -2.49
CA ARG A 85 6.92 4.87 -3.92
C ARG A 85 7.80 3.80 -4.55
N LYS A 86 9.11 3.91 -4.33
CA LYS A 86 10.08 2.99 -4.89
C LYS A 86 9.79 1.56 -4.43
N TRP A 87 9.65 1.37 -3.12
CA TRP A 87 9.34 0.08 -2.53
C TRP A 87 8.03 -0.50 -3.06
N PHE A 88 6.97 0.31 -3.14
CA PHE A 88 5.66 -0.19 -3.58
C PHE A 88 5.64 -0.62 -5.05
N ILE A 89 6.40 0.06 -5.92
CA ILE A 89 6.60 -0.37 -7.31
C ILE A 89 7.34 -1.71 -7.37
N GLU A 90 8.40 -1.87 -6.57
CA GLU A 90 9.15 -3.14 -6.48
C GLU A 90 8.24 -4.30 -6.03
N GLU A 91 7.36 -4.07 -5.05
CA GLU A 91 6.39 -5.06 -4.59
C GLU A 91 5.31 -5.39 -5.64
N ILE A 92 4.79 -4.39 -6.37
CA ILE A 92 3.88 -4.65 -7.50
C ILE A 92 4.57 -5.53 -8.56
N ASP A 93 5.83 -5.25 -8.88
CA ASP A 93 6.61 -6.05 -9.84
C ASP A 93 6.83 -7.49 -9.33
N HIS A 94 6.99 -7.69 -8.02
CA HIS A 94 7.05 -9.02 -7.42
C HIS A 94 5.72 -9.77 -7.59
N ILE A 95 4.58 -9.16 -7.24
CA ILE A 95 3.25 -9.75 -7.42
C ILE A 95 2.99 -10.13 -8.88
N LEU A 96 3.37 -9.25 -9.82
CA LEU A 96 3.23 -9.54 -11.24
C LEU A 96 4.03 -10.80 -11.60
N LYS A 97 5.30 -10.90 -11.19
CA LYS A 97 6.18 -12.05 -11.49
C LYS A 97 5.70 -13.36 -10.87
N GLU A 98 5.21 -13.34 -9.63
CA GLU A 98 4.65 -14.53 -8.98
C GLU A 98 3.36 -15.01 -9.65
N GLY A 99 2.64 -14.09 -10.29
CA GLY A 99 1.44 -14.38 -11.06
C GLY A 99 1.68 -14.82 -12.51
N ASP A 100 2.90 -15.10 -12.96
CA ASP A 100 3.15 -15.83 -14.23
C ASP A 100 3.09 -17.34 -13.98
#